data_AF-A0A5B9QYF3-F1
#
_entry.id   AF-A0A5B9QYF3-F1
#
_cell.length_a   1.000
_cell.length_b   1.000
_cell.length_c   1.000
_cell.angle_alpha   90.00
_cell.angle_beta   90.00
_cell.angle_gamma   90.00
#
_symmetry.space_group_name_H-M   'P 1'
#
loop_
_entity.id
_entity.type
_entity.pdbx_description
1 polymer ?
#
loop_
_entity_poly.entity_id
_entity_poly.type
_entity_poly.pdbx_seq_one_letter_code
_entity_poly.pdbx_strand_id
1 'polypeptide(L)'
;MRVTIWNEFVHERSEAAVRAVYPDGIHAVLADAVREQLGEAASVRTATLDQPEHGLSAQVLEQTDVLLWWGHAAHDRVADEIVERVQRRVWQGMGLIVLHSGHGSKVFQRLMGTGCMLRWREAGERQRLWIVDPSHPIVDGFDTPFIELPESEMYGE
;
A
#
# COMPACT_ATOMS: atom_id res chain seq x y z
N MET A 1 10.92 13.32 6.30
CA MET A 1 9.91 12.26 6.54
C MET A 1 10.52 10.91 6.20
N ARG A 2 10.29 9.88 7.00
CA ARG A 2 10.79 8.51 6.78
C ARG A 2 9.64 7.62 6.33
N VAL A 3 9.69 7.16 5.08
CA VAL A 3 8.64 6.36 4.46
C VAL A 3 9.14 4.94 4.30
N THR A 4 8.38 3.97 4.82
CA THR A 4 8.61 2.55 4.53
C THR A 4 7.50 2.08 3.60
N ILE A 5 7.86 1.47 2.48
CA ILE A 5 6.91 0.92 1.50
C ILE A 5 6.98 -0.59 1.57
N TRP A 6 5.93 -1.20 2.09
CA TRP A 6 5.81 -2.64 2.21
C TRP A 6 5.01 -3.20 1.03
N ASN A 7 5.59 -4.18 0.34
CA ASN A 7 4.95 -4.92 -0.74
C ASN A 7 5.06 -6.42 -0.49
N GLU A 8 3.96 -7.12 -0.65
CA GLU A 8 3.93 -8.58 -0.56
C GLU A 8 4.94 -9.24 -1.50
N PHE A 9 5.10 -8.69 -2.72
CA PHE A 9 6.08 -9.11 -3.72
C PHE A 9 5.99 -10.59 -4.13
N VAL A 10 4.77 -11.14 -4.13
CA VAL A 10 4.49 -12.52 -4.57
C VAL A 10 4.18 -12.56 -6.06
N HIS A 11 3.23 -11.75 -6.55
CA HIS A 11 2.78 -11.78 -7.94
C HIS A 11 3.90 -11.46 -8.93
N GLU A 12 4.73 -10.45 -8.66
CA GLU A 12 5.84 -10.08 -9.55
C GLU A 12 6.89 -11.21 -9.65
N ARG A 13 6.92 -12.13 -8.68
CA ARG A 13 7.80 -13.31 -8.66
C ARG A 13 7.16 -14.57 -9.23
N SER A 14 5.84 -14.73 -9.19
CA SER A 14 5.16 -15.92 -9.70
C SER A 14 4.55 -15.75 -11.09
N GLU A 15 4.25 -14.53 -11.51
CA GLU A 15 3.48 -14.26 -12.74
C GLU A 15 4.28 -13.42 -13.73
N ALA A 16 4.53 -14.01 -14.92
CA ALA A 16 5.35 -13.38 -15.94
C ALA A 16 4.73 -12.07 -16.47
N ALA A 17 3.41 -12.00 -16.60
CA ALA A 17 2.71 -10.80 -17.05
C ALA A 17 2.87 -9.64 -16.05
N VAL A 18 2.71 -9.91 -14.74
CA VAL A 18 2.91 -8.90 -13.70
C VAL A 18 4.37 -8.44 -13.64
N ARG A 19 5.33 -9.37 -13.72
CA ARG A 19 6.76 -9.04 -13.77
C ARG A 19 7.13 -8.18 -14.98
N ALA A 20 6.49 -8.40 -16.13
CA ALA A 20 6.74 -7.59 -17.32
C ALA A 20 6.39 -6.11 -17.11
N VAL A 21 5.41 -5.82 -16.24
CA VAL A 21 5.03 -4.45 -15.85
C VAL A 21 5.89 -3.95 -14.68
N TYR A 22 6.10 -4.78 -13.66
CA TYR A 22 6.84 -4.44 -12.44
C TYR A 22 8.03 -5.38 -12.23
N PRO A 23 9.12 -5.22 -13.01
CA PRO A 23 10.27 -6.13 -12.94
C PRO A 23 10.94 -6.16 -11.57
N ASP A 24 10.96 -5.00 -10.90
CA ASP A 24 11.54 -4.82 -9.56
C ASP A 24 10.47 -4.70 -8.46
N GLY A 25 9.20 -4.94 -8.81
CA GLY A 25 8.05 -4.89 -7.90
C GLY A 25 7.41 -3.51 -7.75
N ILE A 26 6.15 -3.51 -7.32
CA ILE A 26 5.34 -2.28 -7.16
C ILE A 26 6.00 -1.30 -6.16
N HIS A 27 6.57 -1.82 -5.08
CA HIS A 27 7.31 -1.04 -4.09
C HIS A 27 8.48 -0.23 -4.66
N ALA A 28 9.16 -0.71 -5.72
CA ALA A 28 10.24 0.04 -6.36
C ALA A 28 9.68 1.27 -7.08
N VAL A 29 8.62 1.09 -7.88
CA VAL A 29 7.93 2.18 -8.58
C VAL A 29 7.38 3.23 -7.60
N LEU A 30 6.74 2.78 -6.51
CA LEU A 30 6.25 3.68 -5.46
C LEU A 30 7.41 4.40 -4.76
N ALA A 31 8.53 3.73 -4.51
CA ALA A 31 9.69 4.34 -3.87
C ALA A 31 10.29 5.44 -4.74
N ASP A 32 10.39 5.21 -6.04
CA ASP A 32 10.92 6.19 -6.99
C ASP A 32 9.97 7.37 -7.13
N ALA A 33 8.66 7.15 -7.21
CA ALA A 33 7.67 8.24 -7.21
C ALA A 33 7.77 9.11 -5.95
N VAL A 34 7.88 8.51 -4.76
CA VAL A 34 8.04 9.27 -3.50
C VAL A 34 9.34 10.08 -3.50
N ARG A 35 10.45 9.50 -3.98
CA ARG A 35 11.73 10.21 -4.08
C ARG A 35 11.68 11.34 -5.09
N GLU A 36 11.04 11.15 -6.24
CA GLU A 36 10.88 12.17 -7.26
C GLU A 36 10.08 13.37 -6.73
N GLN A 37 8.96 13.10 -6.05
CA GLN A 37 8.06 14.15 -5.57
C GLN A 37 8.59 14.88 -4.34
N LEU A 38 9.27 14.20 -3.42
CA LEU A 38 9.68 14.77 -2.13
C LEU A 38 11.19 15.07 -2.04
N GLY A 39 12.01 14.51 -2.93
CA GLY A 39 13.47 14.66 -2.92
C GLY A 39 14.07 14.36 -1.54
N GLU A 40 14.99 15.23 -1.11
CA GLU A 40 15.67 15.12 0.21
C GLU A 40 14.73 15.30 1.41
N ALA A 41 13.48 15.76 1.20
CA ALA A 41 12.51 15.83 2.30
C ALA A 41 12.02 14.45 2.74
N ALA A 42 12.25 13.40 1.94
CA ALA A 42 11.89 12.03 2.26
C ALA A 42 13.08 11.07 2.23
N SER A 43 13.15 10.20 3.25
CA SER A 43 14.00 9.01 3.25
C SER A 43 13.11 7.80 3.02
N VAL A 44 13.37 7.03 1.95
CA VAL A 44 12.48 5.95 1.51
C VAL A 44 13.18 4.60 1.64
N ARG A 45 12.53 3.68 2.35
CA ARG A 45 12.90 2.27 2.50
C ARG A 45 11.81 1.39 1.90
N THR A 46 12.20 0.23 1.37
CA THR A 46 11.25 -0.82 0.98
C THR A 46 11.39 -2.05 1.88
N ALA A 47 10.30 -2.78 2.03
CA ALA A 47 10.24 -4.04 2.77
C ALA A 47 9.34 -5.04 2.03
N THR A 48 9.60 -6.34 2.17
CA THR A 48 8.80 -7.39 1.52
C THR A 48 8.52 -8.57 2.44
N LEU A 49 7.49 -9.36 2.08
CA LEU A 49 7.02 -10.49 2.89
C LEU A 49 8.12 -11.51 3.24
N ASP A 50 9.01 -11.82 2.30
CA ASP A 50 10.04 -12.87 2.46
C ASP A 50 11.29 -12.40 3.22
N GLN A 51 11.39 -11.11 3.55
CA GLN A 51 12.48 -10.62 4.40
C GLN A 51 12.30 -11.08 5.86
N PRO A 52 13.39 -11.16 6.67
CA PRO A 52 13.29 -11.40 8.09
C PRO A 52 12.31 -10.42 8.75
N GLU A 53 11.39 -10.93 9.57
CA GLU A 53 10.30 -10.14 10.18
C GLU A 53 9.46 -9.34 9.16
N HIS A 54 9.38 -9.84 7.92
CA HIS A 54 8.76 -9.16 6.77
C HIS A 54 9.36 -7.78 6.48
N GLY A 55 10.61 -7.56 6.89
CA GLY A 55 11.31 -6.27 6.82
C GLY A 55 10.80 -5.23 7.82
N LEU A 56 9.93 -5.61 8.77
CA LEU A 56 9.26 -4.71 9.71
C LEU A 56 9.71 -4.97 11.16
N SER A 57 11.03 -5.05 11.37
CA SER A 57 11.61 -5.13 12.70
C SER A 57 11.20 -3.93 13.57
N ALA A 58 11.30 -4.06 14.89
CA ALA A 58 10.99 -2.97 15.81
C ALA A 58 11.77 -1.68 15.49
N GLN A 59 13.06 -1.82 15.15
CA GLN A 59 13.91 -0.70 14.75
C GLN A 59 13.43 -0.04 13.46
N VAL A 60 13.02 -0.83 12.45
CA VAL A 60 12.50 -0.28 11.19
C VAL A 60 11.25 0.54 11.44
N LEU A 61 10.30 0.02 12.23
CA LEU A 61 9.04 0.71 12.50
C LEU A 61 9.19 1.92 13.44
N GLU A 62 10.19 1.92 14.33
CA GLU A 62 10.54 3.10 15.13
C GLU A 62 11.08 4.23 14.25
N GLN A 63 11.78 3.88 13.18
CA GLN A 63 12.31 4.79 12.17
C GLN A 63 11.35 5.01 10.99
N THR A 64 10.07 4.67 11.13
CA THR A 64 9.06 4.87 10.08
C THR A 64 8.08 5.93 10.55
N ASP A 65 7.93 7.00 9.78
CA ASP A 65 6.91 8.03 10.01
C ASP A 65 5.60 7.64 9.31
N VAL A 66 5.69 7.10 8.09
CA VAL A 66 4.55 6.60 7.31
C VAL A 66 4.88 5.24 6.70
N LEU A 67 4.00 4.27 6.89
CA LEU A 67 4.05 2.96 6.27
C LEU A 67 3.05 2.91 5.10
N LEU A 68 3.51 2.59 3.89
CA LEU A 68 2.64 2.20 2.78
C LEU A 68 2.52 0.67 2.77
N TRP A 69 1.33 0.16 2.51
CA TRP A 69 1.05 -1.28 2.52
C TRP A 69 0.31 -1.72 1.27
N TRP A 70 0.95 -2.58 0.47
CA TRP A 70 0.33 -3.33 -0.61
C TRP A 70 0.47 -4.84 -0.38
N GLY A 71 -0.62 -5.60 -0.51
CA GLY A 71 -0.61 -7.07 -0.46
C GLY A 71 -1.87 -7.67 -1.02
N HIS A 72 -1.87 -8.96 -1.36
CA HIS A 72 -2.99 -9.60 -2.06
C HIS A 72 -3.13 -11.09 -1.74
N ALA A 73 -2.21 -11.93 -2.23
CA ALA A 73 -2.35 -13.39 -2.27
C ALA A 73 -1.90 -14.08 -0.98
N ALA A 74 -1.18 -13.39 -0.09
CA ALA A 74 -0.48 -13.95 1.04
C ALA A 74 -0.68 -13.16 2.34
N HIS A 75 -1.84 -12.51 2.50
CA HIS A 75 -2.20 -11.79 3.73
C HIS A 75 -2.11 -12.68 4.98
N ASP A 76 -2.42 -13.96 4.85
CA ASP A 76 -2.36 -14.98 5.90
C ASP A 76 -0.92 -15.27 6.36
N ARG A 77 0.06 -15.13 5.47
CA ARG A 77 1.49 -15.38 5.73
C ARG A 77 2.17 -14.29 6.56
N VAL A 78 1.57 -13.12 6.71
CA VAL A 78 2.08 -12.07 7.60
C VAL A 78 1.89 -12.52 9.05
N ALA A 79 2.99 -12.68 9.79
CA ALA A 79 2.96 -13.15 11.17
C ALA A 79 2.20 -12.19 12.10
N ASP A 80 1.37 -12.73 12.99
CA ASP A 80 0.49 -11.95 13.85
C ASP A 80 1.27 -11.00 14.77
N GLU A 81 2.46 -11.39 15.21
CA GLU A 81 3.37 -10.53 15.99
C GLU A 81 3.80 -9.27 15.23
N ILE A 82 3.97 -9.36 13.91
CA ILE A 82 4.30 -8.21 13.05
C ILE A 82 3.06 -7.33 12.88
N VAL A 83 1.88 -7.93 12.70
CA VAL A 83 0.60 -7.21 12.64
C VAL A 83 0.37 -6.40 13.92
N GLU A 84 0.55 -7.01 15.10
CA GLU A 84 0.41 -6.34 16.39
C GLU A 84 1.44 -5.22 16.59
N ARG A 85 2.66 -5.40 16.09
CA ARG A 85 3.71 -4.38 16.16
C ARG A 85 3.35 -3.18 15.29
N VAL A 86 2.92 -3.41 14.05
CA VAL A 86 2.47 -2.35 13.14
C VAL A 86 1.27 -1.61 13.74
N GLN A 87 0.25 -2.33 14.21
CA GLN A 87 -0.93 -1.73 14.86
C GLN A 87 -0.54 -0.82 16.03
N ARG A 88 0.34 -1.29 16.92
CA ARG A 88 0.83 -0.48 18.06
C ARG A 88 1.52 0.80 17.59
N ARG A 89 2.33 0.73 16.54
CA ARG A 89 3.01 1.90 15.96
C ARG A 89 2.02 2.90 15.35
N VAL A 90 0.97 2.40 14.68
CA VAL A 90 -0.12 3.25 14.17
C VAL A 90 -0.83 3.98 15.31
N TRP A 91 -1.19 3.28 16.38
CA TRP A 91 -1.78 3.92 17.57
C TRP A 91 -0.87 4.92 18.27
N GLN A 92 0.45 4.79 18.09
CA GLN A 92 1.46 5.74 18.59
C GLN A 92 1.72 6.90 17.63
N GLY A 93 0.96 7.02 16.53
CA GLY A 93 1.03 8.14 15.59
C GLY A 93 1.82 7.88 14.31
N MET A 94 2.28 6.66 14.04
CA MET A 94 2.82 6.31 12.72
C MET A 94 1.69 6.33 11.69
N GLY A 95 1.88 7.03 10.57
CA GLY A 95 0.92 7.03 9.46
C GLY A 95 0.86 5.67 8.77
N LEU A 96 -0.31 5.32 8.25
CA LEU A 96 -0.53 4.11 7.45
C LEU A 96 -1.35 4.46 6.20
N ILE A 97 -0.84 4.08 5.04
CA ILE A 97 -1.55 4.17 3.76
C ILE A 97 -1.73 2.74 3.24
N VAL A 98 -2.97 2.28 3.17
CA VAL A 98 -3.31 0.94 2.67
C VAL A 98 -3.75 1.07 1.22
N LEU A 99 -3.15 0.26 0.34
CA LEU A 99 -3.34 0.33 -1.10
C LEU A 99 -4.10 -0.88 -1.62
N HIS A 100 -5.14 -0.62 -2.42
CA HIS A 100 -5.84 -1.63 -3.22
C HIS A 100 -6.26 -2.87 -2.39
N SER A 101 -5.89 -4.07 -2.83
CA SER A 101 -6.09 -5.36 -2.16
C SER A 101 -5.55 -5.45 -0.73
N GLY A 102 -4.78 -4.45 -0.28
CA GLY A 102 -4.43 -4.24 1.12
C GLY A 102 -5.64 -4.09 2.04
N HIS A 103 -6.84 -3.83 1.52
CA HIS A 103 -8.10 -3.91 2.27
C HIS A 103 -8.30 -5.30 2.92
N GLY A 104 -7.77 -6.37 2.30
CA GLY A 104 -7.79 -7.73 2.82
C GLY A 104 -6.69 -8.03 3.85
N SER A 105 -5.79 -7.08 4.15
CA SER A 105 -4.65 -7.33 5.03
C SER A 105 -5.06 -7.48 6.50
N LYS A 106 -4.34 -8.35 7.23
CA LYS A 106 -4.53 -8.53 8.68
C LYS A 106 -4.42 -7.21 9.45
N VAL A 107 -3.48 -6.34 9.07
CA VAL A 107 -3.28 -5.02 9.70
C VAL A 107 -4.52 -4.14 9.52
N PHE A 108 -5.04 -4.03 8.29
CA PHE A 108 -6.19 -3.18 8.02
C PHE A 108 -7.46 -3.71 8.69
N GLN A 109 -7.76 -5.00 8.56
CA GLN A 109 -8.91 -5.63 9.23
C GLN A 109 -8.87 -5.42 10.74
N ARG A 110 -7.69 -5.57 11.37
CA ARG A 110 -7.53 -5.39 12.81
C ARG A 110 -7.72 -3.94 13.26
N LEU A 111 -7.31 -2.96 12.46
CA LEU A 111 -7.55 -1.55 12.74
C LEU A 111 -9.01 -1.14 12.54
N MET A 112 -9.69 -1.70 11.54
CA MET A 112 -11.09 -1.38 11.22
C MET A 112 -12.09 -2.15 12.08
N GLY A 113 -11.72 -3.31 12.64
CA GLY A 113 -12.61 -4.15 13.42
C GLY A 113 -13.68 -4.89 12.60
N THR A 114 -13.51 -4.99 11.28
CA THR A 114 -14.40 -5.70 10.36
C THR A 114 -13.61 -6.56 9.38
N GLY A 115 -14.28 -7.44 8.64
CA GLY A 115 -13.65 -8.27 7.62
C GLY A 115 -13.16 -7.50 6.38
N CYS A 116 -13.58 -6.23 6.20
CA CYS A 116 -13.20 -5.40 5.05
C CYS A 116 -13.44 -6.08 3.68
N MET A 117 -14.41 -6.99 3.60
CA MET A 117 -14.77 -7.73 2.39
C MET A 117 -15.67 -6.89 1.50
N LEU A 118 -15.49 -7.05 0.19
CA LEU A 118 -16.19 -6.31 -0.85
C LEU A 118 -16.43 -7.22 -2.07
N ARG A 119 -17.33 -6.80 -2.96
CA ARG A 119 -17.49 -7.45 -4.26
C ARG A 119 -16.37 -6.99 -5.19
N TRP A 120 -15.85 -7.89 -6.00
CA TRP A 120 -14.77 -7.56 -6.93
C TRP A 120 -14.98 -8.18 -8.31
N ARG A 121 -14.37 -7.58 -9.33
CA ARG A 121 -14.33 -8.10 -10.70
C ARG A 121 -13.10 -7.59 -11.44
N GLU A 122 -12.31 -8.53 -11.95
CA GLU A 122 -11.17 -8.25 -12.82
C GLU A 122 -11.59 -8.42 -14.30
N ALA A 123 -11.88 -7.31 -14.97
CA ALA A 123 -12.36 -7.32 -16.36
C ALA A 123 -11.75 -6.21 -17.24
N GLY A 124 -10.68 -5.54 -16.76
CA GLY A 124 -10.00 -4.46 -17.49
C GLY A 124 -10.94 -3.28 -17.78
N GLU A 125 -11.84 -2.98 -16.85
CA GLU A 125 -12.85 -1.95 -17.06
C GLU A 125 -12.32 -0.57 -16.66
N ARG A 126 -12.87 0.48 -17.29
CA ARG A 126 -12.53 1.86 -16.97
C ARG A 126 -13.02 2.22 -15.57
N GLN A 127 -12.14 2.81 -14.77
CA GLN A 127 -12.47 3.39 -13.47
C GLN A 127 -12.35 4.91 -13.50
N ARG A 128 -13.30 5.59 -12.85
CA ARG A 128 -13.22 7.03 -12.58
C ARG A 128 -13.34 7.28 -11.08
N LEU A 129 -12.30 7.86 -10.50
CA LEU A 129 -12.26 8.27 -9.10
C LEU A 129 -12.67 9.73 -9.00
N TRP A 130 -13.88 10.00 -8.51
CA TRP A 130 -14.40 11.35 -8.37
C TRP A 130 -13.88 12.02 -7.10
N ILE A 131 -13.41 13.26 -7.21
CA ILE A 131 -13.02 14.09 -6.08
C ILE A 131 -14.28 14.68 -5.47
N VAL A 132 -14.69 14.16 -4.32
CA VAL A 132 -15.91 14.61 -3.60
C VAL A 132 -15.62 15.69 -2.56
N ASP A 133 -14.38 15.77 -2.08
CA ASP A 133 -13.89 16.83 -1.21
C ASP A 133 -12.66 17.49 -1.86
N PRO A 134 -12.85 18.52 -2.68
CA PRO A 134 -11.75 19.23 -3.35
C PRO A 134 -10.93 20.11 -2.40
N SER A 135 -11.34 20.26 -1.14
CA SER A 135 -10.60 21.06 -0.15
C SER A 135 -9.54 20.26 0.61
N HIS A 136 -9.51 18.93 0.43
CA HIS A 136 -8.63 18.06 1.18
C HIS A 136 -7.18 18.11 0.63
N PRO A 137 -6.14 18.22 1.48
CA PRO A 137 -4.74 18.27 1.04
C PRO A 137 -4.22 17.07 0.22
N ILE A 138 -5.00 15.98 0.14
CA ILE A 138 -4.62 14.77 -0.63
C ILE A 138 -4.83 15.03 -2.13
N VAL A 139 -5.77 15.91 -2.46
CA VAL A 139 -6.10 16.26 -3.85
C VAL A 139 -5.54 17.63 -4.24
N ASP A 140 -4.64 18.19 -3.43
CA ASP A 140 -3.91 19.41 -3.80
C ASP A 140 -3.15 19.20 -5.10
N GLY A 141 -3.32 20.11 -6.06
CA GLY A 141 -2.69 20.04 -7.38
C GLY A 141 -3.46 19.24 -8.44
N PHE A 142 -4.63 18.69 -8.11
CA PHE A 142 -5.53 18.13 -9.12
C PHE A 142 -6.42 19.21 -9.74
N ASP A 143 -6.25 19.44 -11.04
CA ASP A 143 -7.05 20.42 -11.80
C ASP A 143 -8.34 19.82 -12.40
N THR A 144 -8.58 18.53 -12.20
CA THR A 144 -9.73 17.79 -12.73
C THR A 144 -10.66 17.35 -11.62
N PRO A 145 -11.98 17.23 -11.87
CA PRO A 145 -12.92 16.72 -10.86
C PRO A 145 -12.80 15.20 -10.62
N PHE A 146 -11.95 14.52 -11.37
CA PHE A 146 -11.73 13.09 -11.26
C PHE A 146 -10.37 12.65 -11.81
N ILE A 147 -9.93 11.48 -11.36
CA ILE A 147 -8.84 10.70 -11.93
C ILE A 147 -9.47 9.58 -12.75
N GLU A 148 -9.00 9.37 -13.98
CA GLU A 148 -9.48 8.29 -14.85
C GLU A 148 -8.37 7.26 -15.09
N LEU A 149 -8.70 5.99 -14.84
CA LEU A 149 -7.86 4.85 -15.15
C LEU A 149 -8.53 4.07 -16.29
N PRO A 150 -7.83 3.84 -17.42
CA PRO A 150 -8.42 3.19 -18.59
C PRO A 150 -8.80 1.72 -18.29
N GLU A 151 -8.00 1.05 -17.46
CA GLU A 151 -8.20 -0.34 -17.05
C GLU A 151 -7.87 -0.46 -15.55
N SER A 152 -8.82 -1.01 -14.78
CA SER A 152 -8.66 -1.30 -13.36
C SER A 152 -9.59 -2.43 -12.94
N GLU A 153 -9.27 -3.07 -11.83
CA GLU A 153 -10.17 -3.98 -11.14
C GLU A 153 -11.30 -3.18 -10.47
N MET A 154 -12.53 -3.68 -10.56
CA MET A 154 -13.68 -3.08 -9.90
C MET A 154 -13.81 -3.61 -8.47
N TYR A 155 -13.90 -2.71 -7.49
CA TYR A 155 -14.36 -3.00 -6.13
C TYR A 155 -15.71 -2.31 -5.87
N GLY A 156 -16.66 -3.05 -5.31
CA GLY A 156 -18.03 -2.58 -5.08
C GLY A 156 -18.61 -3.06 -3.75
N GLU A 157 -19.67 -2.38 -3.33
CA GLU A 157 -20.49 -2.69 -2.13
C GLU A 157 -21.52 -3.81 -2.39
#